data_AF-A0A3L8BZE7-F1
#
_entry.id   AF-A0A3L8BZE7-F1
#
_cell.length_a   1.000
_cell.length_b   1.000
_cell.length_c   1.000
_cell.angle_alpha   90.00
_cell.angle_beta   90.00
_cell.angle_gamma   90.00
#
_symmetry.space_group_name_H-M   'P 1'
#
loop_
_entity.id
_entity.type
_entity.pdbx_description
1 polymer ?
#
loop_
_entity_poly.entity_id
_entity_poly.type
_entity_poly.pdbx_seq_one_letter_code
_entity_poly.pdbx_strand_id
1 'polypeptide(L)'
;MSVPVPPPELPLGYHVENLSTLLQGVMDQYADLLNGDELQLYERFNTLSASAKSLYCRLLTRQGTILRQDKLNYVDVPDLDGILAELEQAGLGKRNHPVATEELLNLLTRPELIENFRPQGRSKLKKPELIKLILATHNEGAIHECIQSRFPYVEAHFQIAFETYKLCFFGNSYQDLTEFVISELGHVQYERYSLCRETRYFQTREQIE
;
A
#
# COMPACT_ATOMS: atom_id res chain seq x y z
N MET A 1 -25.22 -20.73 23.18
CA MET A 1 -24.78 -20.02 21.96
C MET A 1 -23.81 -18.95 22.42
N SER A 2 -22.52 -19.16 22.20
CA SER A 2 -21.50 -18.16 22.55
C SER A 2 -21.62 -16.99 21.59
N VAL A 3 -21.88 -15.79 22.12
CA VAL A 3 -21.84 -14.55 21.35
C VAL A 3 -20.40 -14.38 20.87
N PRO A 4 -20.13 -14.18 19.57
CA PRO A 4 -18.79 -13.88 19.11
C PRO A 4 -18.35 -12.56 19.78
N VAL A 5 -17.28 -12.64 20.57
CA VAL A 5 -16.63 -11.44 21.11
C VAL A 5 -16.19 -10.61 19.91
N PRO A 6 -16.62 -9.34 19.80
CA PRO A 6 -16.16 -8.49 18.71
C PRO A 6 -14.63 -8.42 18.75
N PRO A 7 -13.97 -8.43 17.58
CA PRO A 7 -12.52 -8.27 17.54
C PRO A 7 -12.15 -6.99 18.30
N PRO A 8 -11.06 -7.02 19.09
CA PRO A 8 -10.64 -5.86 19.86
C PRO A 8 -10.48 -4.64 18.95
N GLU A 9 -11.05 -3.50 19.37
CA GLU A 9 -10.91 -2.24 18.65
C GLU A 9 -9.47 -1.74 18.78
N LEU A 10 -8.79 -1.58 17.65
CA LEU A 10 -7.43 -1.04 17.62
C LEU A 10 -7.47 0.50 17.76
N PRO A 11 -6.50 1.11 18.47
CA PRO A 11 -6.45 2.55 18.65
C PRO A 11 -6.41 3.31 17.32
N LEU A 12 -7.05 4.48 17.25
CA LEU A 12 -6.89 5.37 16.09
C LEU A 12 -5.42 5.74 15.90
N GLY A 13 -4.87 5.48 14.72
CA GLY A 13 -3.48 5.82 14.38
C GLY A 13 -2.46 4.70 14.60
N TYR A 14 -2.86 3.53 15.13
CA TYR A 14 -1.96 2.40 15.38
C TYR A 14 -1.12 2.02 14.15
N HIS A 15 -1.70 2.09 12.94
CA HIS A 15 -1.02 1.74 11.70
C HIS A 15 0.13 2.72 11.37
N VAL A 16 0.00 4.00 11.74
CA VAL A 16 1.06 5.00 11.59
C VAL A 16 2.15 4.76 12.62
N GLU A 17 1.79 4.46 13.87
CA GLU A 17 2.74 4.17 14.94
C GLU A 17 3.57 2.93 14.62
N ASN A 18 2.93 1.86 14.13
CA ASN A 18 3.58 0.62 13.71
C ASN A 18 4.56 0.86 12.56
N LEU A 19 4.13 1.57 11.50
CA LEU A 19 5.03 1.87 10.38
C LEU A 19 6.19 2.78 10.84
N SER A 20 5.92 3.79 11.67
CA SER A 20 6.96 4.69 12.18
C SER A 20 7.99 3.94 13.03
N THR A 21 7.53 3.04 13.89
CA THR A 21 8.39 2.19 14.72
C THR A 21 9.26 1.28 13.86
N LEU A 22 8.67 0.64 12.85
CA LEU A 22 9.39 -0.22 11.92
C LEU A 22 10.46 0.57 11.15
N LEU A 23 10.09 1.70 10.54
CA LEU A 23 11.03 2.51 9.77
C LEU A 23 12.17 3.06 10.65
N GLN A 24 11.84 3.58 11.85
CA GLN A 24 12.84 4.08 12.79
C GLN A 24 13.79 2.98 13.26
N GLY A 25 13.25 1.82 13.67
CA GLY A 25 14.05 0.71 14.18
C GLY A 25 15.04 0.18 13.15
N VAL A 26 14.67 0.19 11.87
CA VAL A 26 15.58 -0.15 10.78
C VAL A 26 16.60 0.96 10.55
N MET A 27 16.21 2.23 10.55
CA MET A 27 17.16 3.33 10.41
C MET A 27 18.25 3.32 11.49
N ASP A 28 17.88 3.05 12.75
CA ASP A 28 18.82 3.01 13.86
C ASP A 28 19.88 1.90 13.69
N GLN A 29 19.47 0.75 13.14
CA GLN A 29 20.30 -0.44 13.04
C GLN A 29 21.00 -0.65 11.69
N TYR A 30 20.38 -0.20 10.59
CA TYR A 30 20.76 -0.57 9.22
C TYR A 30 21.01 0.63 8.32
N ALA A 31 21.01 1.88 8.80
CA ALA A 31 21.22 3.06 7.93
C ALA A 31 22.50 2.99 7.08
N ASP A 32 23.55 2.29 7.53
CA ASP A 32 24.79 2.03 6.78
C ASP A 32 24.64 1.02 5.63
N LEU A 33 23.59 0.20 5.65
CA LEU A 33 23.28 -0.83 4.64
C LEU A 33 22.10 -0.45 3.73
N LEU A 34 21.47 0.71 3.96
CA LEU A 34 20.33 1.15 3.13
C LEU A 34 20.81 1.86 1.86
N ASN A 35 20.10 1.61 0.77
CA ASN A 35 20.31 2.31 -0.50
C ASN A 35 19.57 3.66 -0.56
N GLY A 36 19.74 4.39 -1.66
CA GLY A 36 19.16 5.72 -1.82
C GLY A 36 17.63 5.76 -1.80
N ASP A 37 16.94 4.75 -2.32
CA ASP A 37 15.48 4.71 -2.30
C ASP A 37 14.94 4.36 -0.92
N GLU A 38 15.61 3.47 -0.20
CA GLU A 38 15.28 3.10 1.17
C GLU A 38 15.44 4.30 2.12
N LEU A 39 16.56 5.03 2.02
CA LEU A 39 16.75 6.27 2.79
C LEU A 39 15.68 7.32 2.47
N GLN A 40 15.36 7.50 1.18
CA GLN A 40 14.35 8.47 0.74
C GLN A 40 12.94 8.13 1.25
N LEU A 41 12.57 6.86 1.33
CA LEU A 41 11.30 6.44 1.92
C LEU A 41 11.17 7.00 3.35
N TYR A 42 12.17 6.76 4.20
CA TYR A 42 12.14 7.23 5.59
C TYR A 42 12.12 8.77 5.69
N GLU A 43 12.97 9.45 4.93
CA GLU A 43 13.06 10.91 4.94
C GLU A 43 11.74 11.56 4.51
N ARG A 44 11.20 11.16 3.36
CA ARG A 44 9.96 11.72 2.79
C ARG A 44 8.77 11.38 3.67
N PHE A 45 8.69 10.16 4.19
CA PHE A 45 7.62 9.76 5.10
C PHE A 45 7.56 10.69 6.32
N ASN A 46 8.71 11.07 6.87
CA ASN A 46 8.76 11.93 8.04
C ASN A 46 8.36 13.38 7.77
N THR A 47 8.37 13.85 6.52
CA THR A 47 7.89 15.19 6.15
C THR A 47 6.37 15.31 6.05
N LEU A 48 5.65 14.19 6.00
CA LEU A 48 4.21 14.16 5.82
C LEU A 48 3.44 14.65 7.05
N SER A 49 2.28 15.26 6.79
CA SER A 49 1.23 15.53 7.78
C SER A 49 0.67 14.23 8.38
N ALA A 50 0.01 14.33 9.54
CA ALA A 50 -0.55 13.16 10.20
C ALA A 50 -1.57 12.41 9.31
N SER A 51 -2.45 13.15 8.62
CA SER A 51 -3.43 12.57 7.70
C SER A 51 -2.77 11.94 6.46
N ALA A 52 -1.70 12.54 5.93
CA ALA A 52 -0.95 11.98 4.80
C ALA A 52 -0.17 10.72 5.20
N LYS A 53 0.49 10.70 6.36
CA LYS A 53 1.09 9.48 6.91
C LYS A 53 0.06 8.38 7.02
N SER A 54 -1.11 8.70 7.57
CA SER A 54 -2.21 7.75 7.73
C SER A 54 -2.68 7.15 6.39
N LEU A 55 -2.90 8.00 5.38
CA LEU A 55 -3.28 7.52 4.05
C LEU A 55 -2.17 6.68 3.43
N TYR A 56 -0.92 7.17 3.45
CA TYR A 56 0.22 6.47 2.85
C TYR A 56 0.45 5.10 3.47
N CYS A 57 0.37 4.98 4.80
CA CYS A 57 0.45 3.68 5.49
C CYS A 57 -0.59 2.69 4.93
N ARG A 58 -1.83 3.13 4.70
CA ARG A 58 -2.91 2.27 4.18
C ARG A 58 -2.72 1.91 2.71
N LEU A 59 -2.12 2.80 1.92
CA LEU A 59 -1.77 2.51 0.53
C LEU A 59 -0.62 1.50 0.46
N LEU A 60 0.45 1.71 1.23
CA LEU A 60 1.68 0.91 1.23
C LEU A 60 1.48 -0.52 1.78
N THR A 61 0.53 -0.69 2.69
CA THR A 61 0.22 -2.00 3.32
C THR A 61 -0.89 -2.78 2.62
N ARG A 62 -1.58 -2.18 1.65
CA ARG A 62 -2.65 -2.85 0.93
C ARG A 62 -2.09 -3.83 -0.10
N GLN A 63 -2.83 -4.91 -0.34
CA GLN A 63 -2.56 -5.78 -1.47
C GLN A 63 -3.01 -5.11 -2.77
N GLY A 64 -2.08 -4.95 -3.71
CA GLY A 64 -2.32 -4.35 -5.02
C GLY A 64 -1.51 -3.07 -5.24
N THR A 65 -1.05 -2.89 -6.47
CA THR A 65 -0.21 -1.77 -6.95
C THR A 65 -0.98 -0.47 -7.05
N ILE A 66 -2.25 -0.52 -7.49
CA ILE A 66 -3.09 0.66 -7.69
C ILE A 66 -4.44 0.53 -6.98
N LEU A 67 -4.94 1.66 -6.45
CA LEU A 67 -6.21 1.73 -5.73
C LEU A 67 -7.07 2.87 -6.25
N ARG A 68 -8.37 2.62 -6.41
CA ARG A 68 -9.32 3.65 -6.80
C ARG A 68 -9.56 4.65 -5.67
N GLN A 69 -9.54 5.93 -5.99
CA GLN A 69 -9.73 7.03 -5.05
C GLN A 69 -11.12 7.00 -4.41
N ASP A 70 -12.17 6.61 -5.14
CA ASP A 70 -13.53 6.47 -4.59
C ASP A 70 -13.67 5.34 -3.55
N LYS A 71 -12.63 4.51 -3.38
CA LYS A 71 -12.56 3.46 -2.34
C LYS A 71 -11.69 3.87 -1.14
N LEU A 72 -11.17 5.10 -1.12
CA LEU A 72 -10.37 5.67 -0.04
C LEU A 72 -11.27 6.58 0.81
N ASN A 73 -12.13 5.97 1.63
CA ASN A 73 -13.01 6.71 2.54
C ASN A 73 -12.55 6.48 3.99
N TYR A 74 -11.84 7.45 4.55
CA TYR A 74 -11.26 7.38 5.89
C TYR A 74 -11.60 8.63 6.69
N VAL A 75 -12.12 8.44 7.92
CA VAL A 75 -12.58 9.53 8.79
C VAL A 75 -11.45 10.51 9.15
N ASP A 76 -10.22 10.01 9.26
CA ASP A 76 -9.01 10.76 9.59
C ASP A 76 -8.33 11.41 8.36
N VAL A 77 -8.92 11.26 7.18
CA VAL A 77 -8.47 11.86 5.91
C VAL A 77 -9.62 12.66 5.29
N PRO A 78 -10.01 13.81 5.88
CA PRO A 78 -11.21 14.55 5.47
C PRO A 78 -11.08 15.25 4.11
N ASP A 79 -9.86 15.65 3.72
CA ASP A 79 -9.54 16.25 2.41
C ASP A 79 -8.67 15.28 1.59
N LEU A 80 -9.32 14.29 0.96
CA LEU A 80 -8.59 13.27 0.21
C LEU A 80 -7.77 13.87 -0.94
N ASP A 81 -8.29 14.84 -1.67
CA ASP A 81 -7.60 15.45 -2.81
C ASP A 81 -6.37 16.25 -2.38
N GLY A 82 -6.48 17.04 -1.31
CA GLY A 82 -5.35 17.77 -0.73
C GLY A 82 -4.27 16.83 -0.20
N ILE A 83 -4.67 15.76 0.47
CA ILE A 83 -3.73 14.76 1.00
C ILE A 83 -3.06 13.95 -0.12
N LEU A 84 -3.78 13.58 -1.18
CA LEU A 84 -3.17 12.94 -2.35
C LEU A 84 -2.17 13.88 -3.04
N ALA A 85 -2.47 15.17 -3.13
CA ALA A 85 -1.53 16.16 -3.66
C ALA A 85 -0.28 16.29 -2.78
N GLU A 86 -0.41 16.21 -1.46
CA GLU A 86 0.72 16.17 -0.53
C GLU A 86 1.62 14.96 -0.79
N LEU A 87 1.03 13.77 -0.96
CA LEU A 87 1.78 12.55 -1.29
C LEU A 87 2.52 12.65 -2.63
N GLU A 88 1.91 13.27 -3.64
CA GLU A 88 2.54 13.52 -4.93
C GLU A 88 3.72 14.49 -4.82
N GLN A 89 3.58 15.57 -4.03
CA GLN A 89 4.65 16.55 -3.80
C GLN A 89 5.83 15.94 -3.04
N ALA A 90 5.57 15.08 -2.06
CA ALA A 90 6.59 14.29 -1.38
C ALA A 90 7.17 13.16 -2.26
N GLY A 91 6.56 12.89 -3.42
CA GLY A 91 6.90 11.79 -4.32
C GLY A 91 6.69 10.40 -3.71
N LEU A 92 5.79 10.30 -2.73
CA LEU A 92 5.39 9.05 -2.07
C LEU A 92 4.17 8.39 -2.73
N GLY A 93 3.49 9.09 -3.64
CA GLY A 93 2.44 8.48 -4.45
C GLY A 93 2.22 9.21 -5.75
N LYS A 94 1.40 8.62 -6.62
CA LYS A 94 1.07 9.20 -7.92
C LYS A 94 -0.34 8.84 -8.35
N ARG A 95 -1.13 9.85 -8.74
CA ARG A 95 -2.47 9.65 -9.29
C ARG A 95 -2.42 9.44 -10.79
N ASN A 96 -3.31 8.60 -11.30
CA ASN A 96 -3.57 8.41 -12.73
C ASN A 96 -2.30 8.26 -13.59
N HIS A 97 -1.25 7.63 -13.04
CA HIS A 97 -0.01 7.42 -13.76
C HIS A 97 -0.21 6.35 -14.85
N PRO A 98 0.61 6.30 -15.91
CA PRO A 98 0.46 5.29 -16.95
C PRO A 98 0.61 3.86 -16.40
N VAL A 99 -0.44 3.04 -16.55
CA VAL A 99 -0.50 1.63 -16.12
C VAL A 99 -0.94 0.75 -17.30
N ALA A 100 -0.59 -0.53 -17.27
CA ALA A 100 -1.11 -1.50 -18.22
C ALA A 100 -2.66 -1.50 -18.26
N THR A 101 -3.22 -1.42 -19.46
CA THR A 101 -4.67 -1.34 -19.69
C THR A 101 -5.46 -2.48 -19.01
N GLU A 102 -4.90 -3.69 -18.98
CA GLU A 102 -5.52 -4.84 -18.31
C GLU A 102 -5.64 -4.63 -16.80
N GLU A 103 -4.63 -4.04 -16.16
CA GLU A 103 -4.63 -3.75 -14.73
C GLU A 103 -5.67 -2.66 -14.39
N LEU A 104 -5.77 -1.62 -15.23
CA LEU A 104 -6.82 -0.60 -15.11
C LEU A 104 -8.23 -1.21 -15.22
N LEU A 105 -8.46 -2.10 -16.18
CA LEU A 105 -9.75 -2.77 -16.32
C LEU A 105 -10.06 -3.70 -15.14
N ASN A 106 -9.02 -4.23 -14.48
CA ASN A 106 -9.18 -5.03 -13.28
C ASN A 106 -9.61 -4.22 -12.05
N LEU A 107 -9.44 -2.90 -12.03
CA LEU A 107 -10.00 -2.02 -10.99
C LEU A 107 -11.53 -1.95 -11.00
N LEU A 108 -12.15 -2.20 -12.15
CA LEU A 108 -13.59 -2.07 -12.31
C LEU A 108 -14.30 -3.39 -11.98
N THR A 109 -15.47 -3.27 -11.40
CA THR A 109 -16.41 -4.38 -11.26
C THR A 109 -17.01 -4.75 -12.61
N ARG A 110 -17.55 -5.97 -12.73
CA ARG A 110 -18.21 -6.40 -13.98
C ARG A 110 -19.34 -5.45 -14.42
N PRO A 111 -20.24 -4.96 -13.53
CA PRO A 111 -21.24 -3.98 -13.92
C PRO A 111 -20.64 -2.69 -14.48
N GLU A 112 -19.62 -2.13 -13.82
CA GLU A 112 -18.94 -0.92 -14.28
C GLU A 112 -18.31 -1.12 -15.67
N LEU A 113 -17.66 -2.27 -15.92
CA LEU A 113 -17.12 -2.59 -17.24
C LEU A 113 -18.20 -2.61 -18.34
N ILE A 114 -19.37 -3.18 -18.03
CA ILE A 114 -20.51 -3.26 -18.96
C ILE A 114 -21.08 -1.87 -19.27
N GLU A 115 -21.21 -1.03 -18.24
CA GLU A 115 -21.77 0.31 -18.35
C GLU A 115 -20.86 1.24 -19.17
N ASN A 116 -19.56 1.19 -18.90
CA ASN A 116 -18.58 2.12 -19.46
C ASN A 116 -18.15 1.75 -20.89
N PHE A 117 -17.99 0.47 -21.20
CA PHE A 117 -17.45 0.02 -22.50
C PHE A 117 -18.49 -0.66 -23.41
N ARG A 118 -19.68 -0.96 -22.88
CA ARG A 118 -20.81 -1.55 -23.63
C ARG A 118 -20.43 -2.67 -24.62
N PRO A 119 -19.63 -3.67 -24.21
CA PRO A 119 -19.21 -4.75 -25.11
C PRO A 119 -20.39 -5.57 -25.62
N GLN A 120 -20.34 -5.95 -26.89
CA GLN A 120 -21.39 -6.79 -27.52
C GLN A 120 -21.33 -8.24 -26.98
N GLY A 121 -22.47 -8.94 -26.90
CA GLY A 121 -22.50 -10.34 -26.42
C GLY A 121 -22.24 -10.53 -24.91
N ARG A 122 -22.24 -9.45 -24.12
CA ARG A 122 -21.89 -9.40 -22.68
C ARG A 122 -22.70 -10.28 -21.71
N SER A 123 -23.88 -10.76 -22.10
CA SER A 123 -24.84 -11.36 -21.16
C SER A 123 -24.33 -12.63 -20.47
N LYS A 124 -23.40 -13.37 -21.07
CA LYS A 124 -22.84 -14.63 -20.54
C LYS A 124 -21.38 -14.56 -20.11
N LEU A 125 -20.66 -13.47 -20.39
CA LEU A 125 -19.22 -13.39 -20.17
C LEU A 125 -18.86 -13.10 -18.71
N LYS A 126 -17.86 -13.82 -18.19
CA LYS A 126 -17.20 -13.52 -16.90
C LYS A 126 -16.27 -12.31 -17.04
N LYS A 127 -15.86 -11.69 -15.92
CA LYS A 127 -15.00 -10.50 -15.92
C LYS A 127 -13.73 -10.67 -16.77
N PRO A 128 -12.96 -11.77 -16.68
CA PRO A 128 -11.75 -11.93 -17.51
C PRO A 128 -12.04 -11.96 -19.01
N GLU A 129 -13.14 -12.62 -19.43
CA GLU A 129 -13.55 -12.66 -20.84
C GLU A 129 -14.04 -11.28 -21.33
N LEU A 130 -14.70 -10.53 -20.43
CA LEU A 130 -15.15 -9.17 -20.69
C LEU A 130 -13.96 -8.23 -20.91
N ILE A 131 -12.93 -8.32 -20.06
CA ILE A 131 -11.68 -7.55 -20.19
C ILE A 131 -11.02 -7.84 -21.53
N LYS A 132 -10.86 -9.12 -21.90
CA LYS A 132 -10.30 -9.52 -23.21
C LYS A 132 -11.09 -8.92 -24.38
N LEU A 133 -12.41 -8.93 -24.30
CA LEU A 133 -13.27 -8.34 -25.33
C LEU A 133 -13.11 -6.82 -25.40
N ILE A 134 -13.02 -6.13 -24.27
CA ILE A 134 -12.80 -4.67 -24.22
C ILE A 134 -11.44 -4.33 -24.84
N LEU A 135 -10.38 -5.04 -24.45
CA LEU A 135 -9.03 -4.87 -25.01
C LEU A 135 -8.99 -5.09 -26.53
N ALA A 136 -9.80 -6.01 -27.06
CA ALA A 136 -9.86 -6.27 -28.50
C ALA A 136 -10.72 -5.27 -29.29
N THR A 137 -11.60 -4.52 -28.63
CA THR A 137 -12.61 -3.66 -29.30
C THR A 137 -12.40 -2.16 -29.08
N HIS A 138 -11.61 -1.78 -28.09
CA HIS A 138 -11.33 -0.39 -27.75
C HIS A 138 -9.83 -0.12 -27.86
N ASN A 139 -9.48 1.08 -28.29
CA ASN A 139 -8.08 1.52 -28.28
C ASN A 139 -7.64 1.83 -26.83
N GLU A 140 -6.35 1.67 -26.57
CA GLU A 140 -5.75 1.87 -25.24
C GLU A 140 -6.01 3.28 -24.69
N GLY A 141 -5.81 4.33 -25.48
CA GLY A 141 -6.01 5.71 -25.04
C GLY A 141 -7.44 5.99 -24.56
N ALA A 142 -8.46 5.47 -25.27
CA ALA A 142 -9.85 5.61 -24.88
C ALA A 142 -10.19 4.85 -23.58
N ILE A 143 -9.54 3.70 -23.35
CA ILE A 143 -9.70 2.97 -22.09
C ILE A 143 -9.10 3.77 -20.94
N HIS A 144 -7.88 4.28 -21.10
CA HIS A 144 -7.21 5.12 -20.10
C HIS A 144 -8.03 6.37 -19.77
N GLU A 145 -8.44 7.13 -20.78
CA GLU A 145 -9.24 8.34 -20.60
C GLU A 145 -10.57 8.07 -19.88
N CYS A 146 -11.28 7.00 -20.28
CA CYS A 146 -12.53 6.61 -19.66
C CYS A 146 -12.35 6.24 -18.18
N ILE A 147 -11.29 5.51 -17.83
CA ILE A 147 -11.04 5.07 -16.46
C ILE A 147 -10.52 6.22 -15.60
N GLN A 148 -9.54 6.98 -16.07
CA GLN A 148 -8.95 8.09 -15.30
C GLN A 148 -9.94 9.21 -14.99
N SER A 149 -10.90 9.47 -15.89
CA SER A 149 -11.94 10.49 -15.68
C SER A 149 -13.06 10.07 -14.72
N ARG A 150 -13.39 8.78 -14.66
CA ARG A 150 -14.53 8.27 -13.87
C ARG A 150 -14.13 7.54 -12.60
N PHE A 151 -12.97 6.90 -12.62
CA PHE A 151 -12.41 6.09 -11.55
C PHE A 151 -10.93 6.45 -11.34
N PRO A 152 -10.62 7.70 -10.93
CA PRO A 152 -9.26 8.07 -10.60
C PRO A 152 -8.63 7.07 -9.63
N TYR A 153 -7.34 6.78 -9.82
CA TYR A 153 -6.60 5.85 -8.99
C TYR A 153 -5.29 6.46 -8.50
N VAL A 154 -4.69 5.82 -7.51
CA VAL A 154 -3.42 6.19 -6.89
C VAL A 154 -2.58 4.93 -6.66
N GLU A 155 -1.28 5.09 -6.76
CA GLU A 155 -0.26 4.13 -6.32
C GLU A 155 0.62 4.77 -5.24
N ALA A 156 1.05 3.97 -4.27
CA ALA A 156 2.11 4.31 -3.34
C ALA A 156 3.47 3.93 -3.94
N HIS A 157 4.45 4.82 -3.83
CA HIS A 157 5.83 4.53 -4.21
C HIS A 157 6.58 3.83 -3.07
N PHE A 158 7.77 3.31 -3.38
CA PHE A 158 8.71 2.66 -2.45
C PHE A 158 8.26 1.29 -1.91
N GLN A 159 7.43 0.54 -2.65
CA GLN A 159 7.03 -0.81 -2.22
C GLN A 159 8.24 -1.74 -2.00
N ILE A 160 9.23 -1.73 -2.90
CA ILE A 160 10.43 -2.57 -2.77
C ILE A 160 11.24 -2.19 -1.52
N ALA A 161 11.48 -0.90 -1.32
CA ALA A 161 12.15 -0.41 -0.12
C ALA A 161 11.37 -0.81 1.14
N PHE A 162 10.04 -0.70 1.13
CA PHE A 162 9.21 -1.13 2.25
C PHE A 162 9.32 -2.63 2.55
N GLU A 163 9.43 -3.50 1.53
CA GLU A 163 9.73 -4.92 1.73
C GLU A 163 11.10 -5.12 2.40
N THR A 164 12.12 -4.35 2.01
CA THR A 164 13.44 -4.37 2.68
C THR A 164 13.34 -3.93 4.14
N TYR A 165 12.59 -2.88 4.43
CA TYR A 165 12.35 -2.44 5.81
C TYR A 165 11.67 -3.54 6.65
N LYS A 166 10.66 -4.24 6.11
CA LYS A 166 10.05 -5.40 6.79
C LYS A 166 11.06 -6.52 7.02
N LEU A 167 11.84 -6.88 6.00
CA LEU A 167 12.85 -7.93 6.10
C LEU A 167 13.89 -7.61 7.18
N CYS A 168 14.43 -6.39 7.21
CA CYS A 168 15.41 -5.95 8.21
C CYS A 168 14.83 -5.93 9.63
N PHE A 169 13.55 -5.56 9.78
CA PHE A 169 12.89 -5.47 11.07
C PHE A 169 12.54 -6.85 11.64
N PHE A 170 11.94 -7.73 10.84
CA PHE A 170 11.49 -9.06 11.29
C PHE A 170 12.55 -10.16 11.14
N GLY A 171 13.59 -9.92 10.33
CA GLY A 171 14.62 -10.91 10.00
C GLY A 171 14.13 -12.00 9.03
N ASN A 172 12.91 -11.91 8.51
CA ASN A 172 12.31 -12.87 7.57
C ASN A 172 11.20 -12.22 6.73
N SER A 173 10.73 -12.93 5.70
CA SER A 173 9.74 -12.43 4.73
C SER A 173 8.30 -12.88 4.99
N TYR A 174 8.04 -13.71 6.00
CA TYR A 174 6.68 -14.21 6.29
C TYR A 174 5.96 -13.38 7.35
N GLN A 175 6.70 -12.63 8.16
CA GLN A 175 6.13 -11.67 9.12
C GLN A 175 5.87 -10.31 8.48
N ASP A 176 4.83 -9.64 8.96
CA ASP A 176 4.44 -8.32 8.50
C ASP A 176 3.94 -7.44 9.68
N LEU A 177 3.44 -6.25 9.36
CA LEU A 177 2.95 -5.30 10.36
C LEU A 177 1.79 -5.83 11.23
N THR A 178 1.15 -6.94 10.87
CA THR A 178 0.13 -7.59 11.73
C THR A 178 0.73 -8.18 13.01
N GLU A 179 2.03 -8.47 13.04
CA GLU A 179 2.74 -8.94 14.25
C GLU A 179 2.69 -7.92 15.39
N PHE A 180 2.80 -6.62 15.06
CA PHE A 180 2.64 -5.56 16.07
C PHE A 180 1.25 -5.62 16.70
N VAL A 181 0.21 -5.77 15.87
CA VAL A 181 -1.18 -5.88 16.33
C VAL A 181 -1.37 -7.12 17.22
N ILE A 182 -0.82 -8.27 16.82
CA ILE A 182 -0.90 -9.52 17.62
C ILE A 182 -0.20 -9.35 18.98
N SER A 183 0.96 -8.68 18.99
CA SER A 183 1.72 -8.43 20.23
C SER A 183 1.01 -7.44 21.17
N GLU A 184 0.44 -6.35 20.65
CA GLU A 184 -0.28 -5.34 21.44
C GLU A 184 -1.61 -5.88 21.99
N LEU A 185 -2.25 -6.81 21.28
CA LEU A 185 -3.42 -7.53 21.77
C LEU A 185 -3.08 -8.60 22.83
N GLY A 186 -1.80 -8.73 23.21
CA GLY A 186 -1.35 -9.59 24.30
C GLY A 186 -1.24 -11.07 23.92
N HIS A 187 -1.26 -11.41 22.64
CA HIS A 187 -1.19 -12.80 22.17
C HIS A 187 0.24 -13.35 22.13
N VAL A 188 1.25 -12.48 22.00
CA VAL A 188 2.67 -12.86 21.97
C VAL A 188 3.51 -11.82 22.72
N GLN A 189 4.31 -12.25 23.70
CA GLN A 189 5.34 -11.42 24.34
C GLN A 189 6.70 -11.73 23.72
N TYR A 190 7.25 -10.78 22.98
CA TYR A 190 8.61 -10.87 22.45
C TYR A 190 9.63 -10.43 23.51
N GLU A 191 10.76 -11.15 23.62
CA GLU A 191 11.84 -10.79 24.52
C GLU A 191 12.46 -9.43 24.12
N ARG A 192 12.64 -8.54 25.10
CA ARG A 192 13.25 -7.22 24.90
C ARG A 192 14.77 -7.35 24.75
N TYR A 193 15.23 -7.74 23.57
CA TYR A 193 16.64 -7.63 23.22
C TYR A 193 16.98 -6.18 22.89
N SER A 194 18.13 -5.71 23.39
CA SER A 194 18.71 -4.46 22.92
C SER A 194 19.29 -4.74 21.53
N LEU A 195 18.53 -4.40 20.50
CA LEU A 195 18.98 -4.49 19.12
C LEU A 195 20.04 -3.40 18.90
N CYS A 196 21.31 -3.80 18.94
CA CYS A 196 22.44 -2.95 18.59
C CYS A 196 23.02 -3.41 17.25
N ARG A 197 23.82 -2.57 16.59
CA ARG A 197 24.35 -2.90 15.25
C ARG A 197 25.11 -4.22 15.23
N GLU A 198 25.72 -4.59 16.35
CA GLU A 198 26.48 -5.83 16.52
C GLU A 198 25.58 -7.09 16.55
N THR A 199 24.29 -6.95 16.88
CA THR A 199 23.33 -8.07 17.02
C THR A 199 22.27 -8.11 15.93
N ARG A 200 22.34 -7.21 14.94
CA ARG A 200 21.41 -7.16 13.81
C ARG A 200 21.50 -8.43 12.94
N TYR A 201 20.38 -8.81 12.31
CA TYR A 201 20.27 -10.03 11.50
C TYR A 201 21.20 -10.03 10.28
N PHE A 202 21.35 -8.87 9.62
CA PHE A 202 22.14 -8.72 8.40
C PHE A 202 23.30 -7.78 8.60
N GLN A 203 24.53 -8.25 8.36
CA GLN A 203 25.76 -7.50 8.58
C GLN A 203 26.24 -6.76 7.33
N THR A 204 25.77 -7.18 6.15
CA THR A 204 26.18 -6.65 4.84
C THR A 204 24.97 -6.43 3.94
N ARG A 205 25.09 -5.57 2.92
CA ARG A 205 23.99 -5.29 1.98
C ARG A 205 23.61 -6.55 1.20
N GLU A 206 24.59 -7.34 0.83
CA GLU A 206 24.43 -8.57 0.04
C GLU A 206 23.62 -9.65 0.77
N GLN A 207 23.47 -9.54 2.10
CA GLN A 207 22.62 -10.46 2.87
C GLN A 207 21.14 -10.05 2.90
N ILE A 208 20.83 -8.80 2.52
CA ILE A 208 19.47 -8.25 2.45
C ILE A 208 18.85 -8.56 1.07
N GLU A 209 19.69 -8.68 0.04
CA GLU A 209 19.33 -8.97 -1.36
C GLU A 209 19.09 -10.47 -1.62
#